data_AF-A0A3C0DVD0-F1
#
_entry.id   AF-A0A3C0DVD0-F1
#
_cell.length_a   1.000
_cell.length_b   1.000
_cell.length_c   1.000
_cell.angle_alpha   90.00
_cell.angle_beta   90.00
_cell.angle_gamma   90.00
#
_symmetry.space_group_name_H-M   'P 1'
#
loop_
_entity.id
_entity.type
_entity.pdbx_description
1 polymer ?
#
loop_
_entity_poly.entity_id
_entity_poly.type
_entity_poly.pdbx_seq_one_letter_code
_entity_poly.pdbx_strand_id
1 'polypeptide(L)'
;SDLSPLAYENLVERLLASPHFGERWGQHWLDLVRFAETRGHEADYPIPQAYRYRNYIVRAFNADVPYNDLVIEHVAGDMVKQPRLDPATRENESAKGPGFWHLGEATHSPVDIRGDECNRVHNQIDVFSKAFLGMTMGCARCHDHKFDAISTEDYYAFAGFLQSSGYHLKDVA
;
A
#
# COMPACT_ATOMS: atom_id res chain seq x y z
N SER A 1 -30.75 -22.73 -11.04
CA SER A 1 -31.01 -21.31 -11.33
C SER A 1 -32.00 -20.80 -10.30
N ASP A 2 -31.77 -19.64 -9.68
CA ASP A 2 -32.79 -18.98 -8.86
C ASP A 2 -33.80 -18.30 -9.80
N LEU A 3 -35.10 -18.53 -9.57
CA LEU A 3 -36.21 -18.02 -10.39
C LEU A 3 -36.99 -16.91 -9.68
N SER A 4 -36.54 -16.46 -8.51
CA SER A 4 -37.17 -15.36 -7.79
C SER A 4 -37.03 -14.05 -8.57
N PRO A 5 -37.99 -13.10 -8.43
CA PRO A 5 -37.87 -11.78 -9.05
C PRO A 5 -36.71 -10.95 -8.48
N LEU A 6 -36.09 -11.40 -7.38
CA LEU A 6 -34.94 -10.78 -6.72
C LEU A 6 -33.65 -11.58 -6.90
N ALA A 7 -33.60 -12.51 -7.87
CA ALA A 7 -32.47 -13.42 -8.03
C ALA A 7 -31.13 -12.68 -8.25
N TYR A 8 -31.16 -11.51 -8.91
CA TYR A 8 -29.96 -10.70 -9.13
C TYR A 8 -29.51 -10.00 -7.84
N GLU A 9 -30.42 -9.34 -7.15
CA GLU A 9 -30.16 -8.65 -5.88
C GLU A 9 -29.64 -9.64 -4.83
N ASN A 10 -30.30 -10.80 -4.69
CA ASN A 10 -29.86 -11.87 -3.80
C ASN A 10 -28.46 -12.39 -4.14
N LEU A 11 -28.13 -12.47 -5.43
CA LEU A 11 -26.78 -12.84 -5.87
C LEU A 11 -25.76 -11.78 -5.46
N VAL A 12 -26.06 -10.50 -5.70
CA VAL A 12 -25.18 -9.38 -5.33
C VAL A 12 -24.93 -9.37 -3.83
N GLU A 13 -25.99 -9.39 -3.01
CA GLU A 13 -25.88 -9.43 -1.54
C GLU A 13 -25.04 -10.61 -1.07
N ARG A 14 -25.25 -11.80 -1.64
CA ARG A 14 -24.45 -12.97 -1.30
C ARG A 14 -22.98 -12.81 -1.67
N LEU A 15 -22.67 -12.18 -2.80
CA LEU A 15 -21.29 -11.96 -3.25
C LEU A 15 -20.61 -10.88 -2.41
N LEU A 16 -21.31 -9.81 -2.05
CA LEU A 16 -20.82 -8.74 -1.16
C LEU A 16 -20.58 -9.26 0.26
N ALA A 17 -21.46 -10.11 0.78
CA ALA A 17 -21.31 -10.71 2.11
C ALA A 17 -20.30 -11.87 2.19
N SER A 18 -19.73 -12.29 1.04
CA SER A 18 -18.77 -13.40 1.02
C SER A 18 -17.45 -12.98 1.66
N PRO A 19 -16.81 -13.81 2.51
CA PRO A 19 -15.48 -13.51 3.03
C PRO A 19 -14.41 -13.41 1.93
N HIS A 20 -14.66 -14.00 0.76
CA HIS A 20 -13.80 -13.91 -0.42
C HIS A 20 -13.93 -12.56 -1.16
N PHE A 21 -14.89 -11.71 -0.80
CA PHE A 21 -15.04 -10.37 -1.39
C PHE A 21 -13.76 -9.56 -1.21
N GLY A 22 -13.26 -9.46 0.03
CA GLY A 22 -12.02 -8.74 0.35
C GLY A 22 -10.77 -9.35 -0.27
N GLU A 23 -10.73 -10.67 -0.47
CA GLU A 23 -9.64 -11.33 -1.21
C GLU A 23 -9.63 -10.89 -2.68
N ARG A 24 -10.80 -10.82 -3.31
CA ARG A 24 -10.93 -10.48 -4.72
C ARG A 24 -10.76 -8.99 -4.97
N TRP A 25 -11.47 -8.14 -4.22
CA TRP A 25 -11.44 -6.69 -4.41
C TRP A 25 -10.18 -6.05 -3.82
N GLY A 26 -9.69 -6.58 -2.70
CA GLY A 26 -8.42 -6.16 -2.12
C GLY A 26 -7.25 -6.34 -3.07
N GLN A 27 -7.30 -7.31 -3.99
CA GLN A 27 -6.26 -7.48 -5.01
C GLN A 27 -6.03 -6.21 -5.84
N HIS A 28 -7.07 -5.44 -6.18
CA HIS A 28 -6.90 -4.20 -6.92
C HIS A 28 -6.07 -3.17 -6.14
N TRP A 29 -6.25 -3.09 -4.82
CA TRP A 29 -5.41 -2.26 -3.96
C TRP A 29 -3.98 -2.80 -3.87
N LEU A 30 -3.84 -4.10 -3.69
CA LEU A 30 -2.55 -4.79 -3.60
C LEU A 30 -1.73 -4.59 -4.87
N ASP A 31 -2.35 -4.65 -6.05
CA ASP A 31 -1.72 -4.38 -7.34
C ASP A 31 -1.23 -2.93 -7.41
N LEU A 32 -2.05 -1.96 -6.98
CA LEU A 32 -1.68 -0.54 -6.96
C LEU A 32 -0.43 -0.28 -6.13
N VAL A 33 -0.28 -0.94 -4.98
CA VAL A 33 0.90 -0.78 -4.11
C VAL A 33 2.02 -1.78 -4.40
N ARG A 34 1.92 -2.53 -5.52
CA ARG A 34 2.91 -3.53 -5.96
C ARG A 34 3.19 -4.59 -4.91
N PHE A 35 2.13 -5.07 -4.27
CA PHE A 35 2.26 -6.13 -3.27
C PHE A 35 2.84 -7.39 -3.91
N ALA A 36 3.92 -7.87 -3.31
CA ALA A 36 4.46 -9.20 -3.50
C ALA A 36 4.97 -9.71 -2.14
N GLU A 37 5.12 -11.02 -1.99
CA GLU A 37 5.75 -11.60 -0.80
C GLU A 37 7.28 -11.65 -0.91
N THR A 38 7.84 -11.26 -2.05
CA THR A 38 9.26 -11.25 -2.37
C THR A 38 9.66 -9.94 -3.07
N ARG A 39 10.95 -9.72 -3.27
CA ARG A 39 11.51 -8.50 -3.88
C ARG A 39 11.50 -8.48 -5.40
N GLY A 40 11.07 -9.54 -6.07
CA GLY A 40 10.88 -9.56 -7.52
C GLY A 40 12.14 -9.37 -8.37
N HIS A 41 13.34 -9.48 -7.80
CA HIS A 41 14.61 -9.25 -8.52
C HIS A 41 15.65 -10.34 -8.23
N GLU A 42 16.27 -10.88 -9.28
CA GLU A 42 17.36 -11.89 -9.29
C GLU A 42 17.26 -12.99 -8.22
N ALA A 43 17.82 -12.77 -7.03
CA ALA A 43 17.80 -13.70 -5.91
C ALA A 43 16.42 -13.86 -5.26
N ASP A 44 15.49 -12.96 -5.61
CA ASP A 44 14.09 -12.90 -5.23
C ASP A 44 13.81 -13.27 -3.76
N TYR A 45 14.41 -12.50 -2.85
CA TYR A 45 14.32 -12.77 -1.44
C TYR A 45 12.96 -12.35 -0.84
N PRO A 46 12.48 -13.06 0.21
CA PRO A 46 11.22 -12.72 0.86
C PRO A 46 11.21 -11.30 1.45
N ILE A 47 10.06 -10.63 1.36
CA ILE A 47 9.74 -9.44 2.15
C ILE A 47 9.22 -9.94 3.50
N PRO A 48 9.93 -9.70 4.62
CA PRO A 48 9.52 -10.21 5.91
C PRO A 48 8.11 -9.73 6.29
N GLN A 49 7.25 -10.67 6.67
CA GLN A 49 5.89 -10.41 7.15
C GLN A 49 4.95 -9.70 6.14
N ALA A 50 5.25 -9.70 4.84
CA ALA A 50 4.42 -9.05 3.82
C ALA A 50 2.95 -9.48 3.88
N TYR A 51 2.68 -10.77 4.15
CA TYR A 51 1.32 -11.30 4.30
C TYR A 51 0.48 -10.55 5.35
N ARG A 52 1.09 -9.91 6.37
CA ARG A 52 0.35 -9.12 7.36
C ARG A 52 -0.30 -7.89 6.71
N TYR A 53 0.36 -7.26 5.75
CA TYR A 53 -0.22 -6.16 4.96
C TYR A 53 -1.35 -6.66 4.05
N ARG A 54 -1.15 -7.78 3.34
CA ARG A 54 -2.22 -8.41 2.54
C ARG A 54 -3.47 -8.68 3.37
N ASN A 55 -3.29 -9.33 4.52
CA ASN A 55 -4.41 -9.70 5.39
C ASN A 55 -5.11 -8.45 5.97
N TYR A 56 -4.35 -7.40 6.29
CA TYR A 56 -4.88 -6.09 6.68
C TYR A 56 -5.80 -5.50 5.61
N ILE A 57 -5.38 -5.51 4.34
CA ILE A 57 -6.20 -5.02 3.22
C ILE A 57 -7.45 -5.87 3.03
N VAL A 58 -7.32 -7.20 3.01
CA VAL A 58 -8.47 -8.11 2.88
C VAL A 58 -9.52 -7.85 3.97
N ARG A 59 -9.08 -7.67 5.22
CA ARG A 59 -9.98 -7.34 6.33
C ARG A 59 -10.57 -5.94 6.21
N ALA A 60 -9.83 -4.96 5.71
CA ALA A 60 -10.34 -3.61 5.49
C ALA A 60 -11.48 -3.60 4.45
N PHE A 61 -11.33 -4.32 3.34
CA PHE A 61 -12.38 -4.46 2.32
C PHE A 61 -13.59 -5.24 2.85
N ASN A 62 -13.39 -6.33 3.58
CA ASN A 62 -14.49 -7.10 4.17
C ASN A 62 -15.26 -6.32 5.26
N ALA A 63 -14.60 -5.38 5.94
CA ALA A 63 -15.20 -4.52 6.95
C ALA A 63 -15.78 -3.21 6.37
N ASP A 64 -15.75 -3.04 5.04
CA ASP A 64 -16.19 -1.81 4.35
C ASP A 64 -15.57 -0.54 4.97
N VAL A 65 -14.26 -0.58 5.22
CA VAL A 65 -13.54 0.55 5.82
C VAL A 65 -13.64 1.76 4.88
N PRO A 66 -14.09 2.94 5.38
CA PRO A 66 -14.18 4.14 4.57
C PRO A 66 -12.82 4.49 3.94
N TYR A 67 -12.84 4.89 2.66
CA TYR A 67 -11.62 5.22 1.93
C TYR A 67 -10.75 6.27 2.63
N ASN A 68 -11.38 7.30 3.22
CA ASN A 68 -10.69 8.33 3.99
C ASN A 68 -9.92 7.75 5.18
N ASP A 69 -10.51 6.80 5.89
CA ASP A 69 -9.86 6.16 7.03
C ASP A 69 -8.74 5.26 6.54
N LEU A 70 -8.97 4.47 5.48
CA LEU A 70 -7.93 3.64 4.87
C LEU A 70 -6.72 4.47 4.44
N VAL A 71 -6.92 5.62 3.80
CA VAL A 71 -5.81 6.53 3.41
C VAL A 71 -5.08 7.08 4.63
N ILE A 72 -5.82 7.50 5.68
CA ILE A 72 -5.22 7.96 6.94
C ILE A 72 -4.35 6.85 7.56
N GLU A 73 -4.82 5.60 7.57
CA GLU A 73 -4.04 4.46 8.07
C GLU A 73 -2.71 4.29 7.32
N HIS A 74 -2.69 4.45 5.99
CA HIS A 74 -1.46 4.31 5.20
C HIS A 74 -0.43 5.42 5.43
N VAL A 75 -0.87 6.62 5.82
CA VAL A 75 0.01 7.76 6.08
C VAL A 75 0.41 7.84 7.55
N ALA A 76 -0.54 7.72 8.47
CA ALA A 76 -0.35 7.94 9.89
C ALA A 76 -0.01 6.67 10.68
N GLY A 77 -0.46 5.50 10.22
CA GLY A 77 -0.14 4.22 10.86
C GLY A 77 -0.52 4.13 12.34
N ASP A 78 0.48 3.93 13.19
CA ASP A 78 0.35 3.84 14.65
C ASP A 78 0.04 5.19 15.33
N MET A 79 0.16 6.29 14.60
CA MET A 79 -0.19 7.64 15.07
C MET A 79 -1.69 7.95 14.98
N VAL A 80 -2.51 7.04 14.44
CA VAL A 80 -3.96 7.20 14.39
C VAL A 80 -4.53 7.18 15.81
N LYS A 81 -5.20 8.27 16.23
CA LYS A 81 -5.71 8.45 17.60
C LYS A 81 -6.74 7.39 18.02
N GLN A 82 -7.55 6.94 17.08
CA GLN A 82 -8.56 5.89 17.28
C GLN A 82 -8.28 4.80 16.24
N PRO A 83 -7.30 3.92 16.49
CA PRO A 83 -6.90 2.94 15.50
C PRO A 83 -8.00 1.88 15.34
N ARG A 84 -8.13 1.36 14.13
CA ARG A 84 -8.91 0.16 13.89
C ARG A 84 -8.19 -1.03 14.51
N LEU A 85 -8.95 -1.87 15.20
CA LEU A 85 -8.43 -3.07 15.86
C LEU A 85 -8.97 -4.31 15.15
N ASP A 86 -8.13 -5.33 15.02
CA ASP A 86 -8.57 -6.65 14.58
C ASP A 86 -9.59 -7.19 15.61
N PRO A 87 -10.82 -7.56 15.21
CA PRO A 87 -11.82 -8.06 16.15
C PRO A 87 -11.39 -9.33 16.90
N ALA A 88 -10.58 -10.18 16.28
CA ALA A 88 -10.15 -11.46 16.83
C ALA A 88 -8.91 -11.33 17.72
N THR A 89 -7.88 -10.59 17.26
CA THR A 89 -6.59 -10.52 17.96
C THR A 89 -6.42 -9.26 18.80
N ARG A 90 -7.27 -8.24 18.56
CA ARG A 90 -7.16 -6.88 19.14
C ARG A 90 -5.90 -6.11 18.74
N GLU A 91 -5.12 -6.62 17.80
CA GLU A 91 -3.95 -5.92 17.26
C GLU A 91 -4.37 -4.62 16.54
N ASN A 92 -3.47 -3.64 16.56
CA ASN A 92 -3.62 -2.40 15.79
C ASN A 92 -3.51 -2.69 14.28
N GLU A 93 -4.61 -2.50 13.56
CA GLU A 93 -4.66 -2.66 12.10
C GLU A 93 -4.13 -1.43 11.39
N SER A 94 -4.47 -0.24 11.89
CA SER A 94 -4.03 1.02 11.31
C SER A 94 -2.51 1.10 11.20
N ALA A 95 -1.79 0.56 12.20
CA ALA A 95 -0.33 0.50 12.21
C ALA A 95 0.30 -0.36 11.09
N LYS A 96 -0.49 -1.21 10.42
CA LYS A 96 -0.03 -2.01 9.27
C LYS A 96 -0.05 -1.20 7.97
N GLY A 97 -0.81 -0.10 7.93
CA GLY A 97 -0.96 0.77 6.76
C GLY A 97 0.36 1.23 6.14
N PRO A 98 1.32 1.79 6.89
CA PRO A 98 2.61 2.25 6.36
C PRO A 98 3.50 1.12 5.81
N GLY A 99 3.11 -0.15 5.97
CA GLY A 99 3.83 -1.29 5.41
C GLY A 99 4.04 -1.20 3.89
N PHE A 100 3.12 -0.52 3.18
CA PHE A 100 3.19 -0.38 1.72
C PHE A 100 4.46 0.32 1.23
N TRP A 101 5.05 1.21 2.03
CA TRP A 101 6.31 1.89 1.71
C TRP A 101 7.47 0.92 1.45
N HIS A 102 7.38 -0.28 2.01
CA HIS A 102 8.43 -1.29 1.94
C HIS A 102 8.12 -2.40 0.93
N LEU A 103 7.00 -2.29 0.21
CA LEU A 103 6.64 -3.18 -0.88
C LEU A 103 7.26 -2.68 -2.19
N GLY A 104 7.79 -3.63 -2.95
CA GLY A 104 8.44 -3.37 -4.22
C GLY A 104 9.82 -3.97 -4.30
N GLU A 105 10.44 -3.66 -5.45
CA GLU A 105 11.66 -4.29 -5.90
C GLU A 105 12.88 -3.87 -5.07
N ALA A 106 13.82 -4.81 -4.88
CA ALA A 106 15.13 -4.49 -4.33
C ALA A 106 16.19 -5.49 -4.80
N THR A 107 17.36 -4.98 -5.15
CA THR A 107 18.47 -5.79 -5.65
C THR A 107 19.28 -6.36 -4.48
N HIS A 108 19.54 -7.66 -4.49
CA HIS A 108 20.35 -8.29 -3.43
C HIS A 108 21.82 -7.83 -3.45
N SER A 109 22.42 -7.75 -4.65
CA SER A 109 23.83 -7.40 -4.85
C SER A 109 23.98 -6.35 -5.96
N PRO A 110 23.54 -5.10 -5.75
CA PRO A 110 23.59 -4.07 -6.77
C PRO A 110 25.04 -3.71 -7.12
N VAL A 111 25.33 -3.63 -8.42
CA VAL A 111 26.63 -3.14 -8.92
C VAL A 111 26.81 -1.63 -8.67
N ASP A 112 25.71 -0.89 -8.66
CA ASP A 112 25.63 0.52 -8.25
C ASP A 112 24.65 0.65 -7.08
N ILE A 113 25.21 0.65 -5.87
CA ILE A 113 24.43 0.73 -4.61
C ILE A 113 23.60 2.01 -4.58
N ARG A 114 24.20 3.15 -4.97
CA ARG A 114 23.51 4.44 -4.90
C ARG A 114 22.42 4.55 -5.96
N GLY A 115 22.65 3.95 -7.13
CA GLY A 115 21.63 3.80 -8.18
C GLY A 115 20.41 3.01 -7.70
N ASP A 116 20.63 1.85 -7.06
CA ASP A 116 19.57 1.02 -6.48
C ASP A 116 18.77 1.79 -5.41
N GLU A 117 19.45 2.43 -4.45
CA GLU A 117 18.81 3.26 -3.43
C GLU A 117 17.95 4.39 -4.04
N CYS A 118 18.48 5.12 -5.02
CA CYS A 118 17.74 6.17 -5.72
C CYS A 118 16.51 5.61 -6.44
N ASN A 119 16.61 4.45 -7.07
CA ASN A 119 15.51 3.82 -7.79
C ASN A 119 14.43 3.31 -6.85
N ARG A 120 14.80 2.76 -5.69
CA ARG A 120 13.84 2.33 -4.65
C ARG A 120 13.07 3.52 -4.08
N VAL A 121 13.74 4.62 -3.76
CA VAL A 121 13.08 5.85 -3.30
C VAL A 121 12.17 6.42 -4.38
N HIS A 122 12.64 6.49 -5.63
CA HIS A 122 11.81 6.93 -6.75
C HIS A 122 10.56 6.05 -6.90
N ASN A 123 10.70 4.74 -6.78
CA ASN A 123 9.61 3.78 -6.85
C ASN A 123 8.59 3.99 -5.72
N GLN A 124 9.03 4.28 -4.48
CA GLN A 124 8.15 4.66 -3.38
C GLN A 124 7.34 5.93 -3.70
N ILE A 125 8.00 6.98 -4.19
CA ILE A 125 7.36 8.25 -4.59
C ILE A 125 6.32 8.00 -5.69
N ASP A 126 6.68 7.22 -6.71
CA ASP A 126 5.81 6.93 -7.85
C ASP A 126 4.52 6.20 -7.44
N VAL A 127 4.60 5.22 -6.55
CA VAL A 127 3.39 4.54 -6.04
C VAL A 127 2.56 5.44 -5.16
N PHE A 128 3.20 6.21 -4.28
CA PHE A 128 2.46 7.13 -3.43
C PHE A 128 1.68 8.15 -4.26
N SER A 129 2.35 8.81 -5.21
CA SER A 129 1.72 9.84 -6.01
C SER A 129 0.56 9.27 -6.84
N LYS A 130 0.75 8.09 -7.45
CA LYS A 130 -0.28 7.48 -8.29
C LYS A 130 -1.46 6.96 -7.47
N ALA A 131 -1.20 6.25 -6.37
CA ALA A 131 -2.23 5.58 -5.59
C ALA A 131 -3.05 6.55 -4.72
N PHE A 132 -2.42 7.61 -4.18
CA PHE A 132 -3.05 8.50 -3.21
C PHE A 132 -3.36 9.89 -3.74
N LEU A 133 -2.53 10.41 -4.66
CA LEU A 133 -2.73 11.75 -5.23
C LEU A 133 -3.42 11.71 -6.60
N GLY A 134 -3.51 10.52 -7.23
CA GLY A 134 -4.07 10.35 -8.57
C GLY A 134 -3.22 11.00 -9.67
N MET A 135 -1.94 11.26 -9.41
CA MET A 135 -1.02 11.96 -10.33
C MET A 135 0.40 11.39 -10.25
N THR A 136 1.30 11.83 -11.15
CA THR A 136 2.68 11.37 -11.17
C THR A 136 3.63 12.47 -10.69
N MET A 137 4.48 12.13 -9.70
CA MET A 137 5.61 13.00 -9.32
C MET A 137 6.88 12.69 -10.12
N GLY A 138 6.88 11.65 -10.96
CA GLY A 138 8.09 11.13 -11.59
C GLY A 138 8.83 12.11 -12.51
N CYS A 139 8.12 13.00 -13.21
CA CYS A 139 8.76 14.02 -14.05
C CYS A 139 9.57 15.03 -13.22
N ALA A 140 9.09 15.35 -12.01
CA ALA A 140 9.71 16.30 -11.10
C ALA A 140 11.14 15.88 -10.68
N ARG A 141 11.50 14.60 -10.86
CA ARG A 141 12.83 14.05 -10.59
C ARG A 141 13.95 14.81 -11.31
N CYS A 142 13.72 15.28 -12.53
CA CYS A 142 14.77 15.87 -13.38
C CYS A 142 14.54 17.35 -13.70
N HIS A 143 13.29 17.80 -13.66
CA HIS A 143 12.87 19.17 -13.93
C HIS A 143 11.52 19.42 -13.28
N ASP A 144 11.16 20.67 -12.99
CA ASP A 144 9.83 20.99 -12.44
C ASP A 144 8.72 20.36 -13.30
N HIS A 145 7.70 19.83 -12.64
CA HIS A 145 6.63 19.12 -13.31
C HIS A 145 5.96 20.04 -14.35
N LYS A 146 5.68 19.50 -15.53
CA LYS A 146 5.33 20.30 -16.72
C LYS A 146 4.03 21.10 -16.56
N PHE A 147 3.05 20.54 -15.85
CA PHE A 147 1.69 21.07 -15.76
C PHE A 147 1.26 21.34 -14.32
N ASP A 148 1.51 20.38 -13.44
CA ASP A 148 1.22 20.51 -12.02
C ASP A 148 2.27 21.31 -11.24
N ALA A 149 1.85 21.97 -10.16
CA ALA A 149 2.70 22.76 -9.28
C ALA A 149 3.54 21.89 -8.33
N ILE A 150 4.42 21.08 -8.91
CA ILE A 150 5.38 20.24 -8.19
C ILE A 150 6.77 20.56 -8.74
N SER A 151 7.57 21.24 -7.93
CA SER A 151 8.95 21.54 -8.28
C SER A 151 9.85 20.32 -8.11
N THR A 152 11.03 20.38 -8.72
CA THR A 152 12.12 19.44 -8.42
C THR A 152 12.52 19.52 -6.95
N GLU A 153 12.43 20.69 -6.32
CA GLU A 153 12.67 20.85 -4.88
C GLU A 153 11.65 20.05 -4.06
N ASP A 154 10.36 20.10 -4.38
CA ASP A 154 9.32 19.32 -3.70
C ASP A 154 9.57 17.81 -3.83
N TYR A 155 9.96 17.35 -5.02
CA TYR A 155 10.31 15.95 -5.27
C TYR A 155 11.46 15.50 -4.36
N TYR A 156 12.54 16.29 -4.28
CA TYR A 156 13.70 15.93 -3.47
C TYR A 156 13.49 16.15 -1.97
N ALA A 157 12.63 17.09 -1.56
CA ALA A 157 12.18 17.20 -0.17
C ALA A 157 11.42 15.94 0.26
N PHE A 158 10.53 15.42 -0.59
CA PHE A 158 9.80 14.19 -0.32
C PHE A 158 10.72 12.95 -0.35
N ALA A 159 11.67 12.90 -1.29
CA ALA A 159 12.72 11.88 -1.30
C ALA A 159 13.54 11.89 0.01
N GLY A 160 13.92 13.08 0.50
CA GLY A 160 14.64 13.24 1.77
C GLY A 160 13.85 12.76 2.98
N PHE A 161 12.53 13.00 3.01
CA PHE A 161 11.63 12.43 4.02
C PHE A 161 11.68 10.89 4.02
N LEU A 162 11.52 10.27 2.84
CA LEU A 162 11.54 8.80 2.73
C LEU A 162 12.91 8.22 3.08
N GLN A 163 14.00 8.83 2.63
CA GLN A 163 15.37 8.40 2.97
C GLN A 163 15.67 8.52 4.47
N SER A 164 15.00 9.44 5.16
CA SER A 164 15.12 9.62 6.61
C SER A 164 14.18 8.70 7.41
N SER A 165 13.36 7.87 6.73
CA SER A 165 12.46 6.91 7.34
C SER A 165 13.03 5.49 7.26
N GLY A 166 13.11 4.81 8.40
CA GLY A 166 13.73 3.48 8.53
C GLY A 166 12.70 2.34 8.46
N TYR A 167 13.12 1.21 7.89
CA TYR A 167 12.36 -0.04 8.00
C TYR A 167 12.65 -0.71 9.34
N HIS A 168 11.61 -0.89 10.15
CA HIS A 168 11.69 -1.61 11.40
C HIS A 168 10.59 -2.67 11.48
N LEU A 169 11.00 -3.93 11.70
CA LEU A 169 10.08 -4.97 12.12
C LEU A 169 9.71 -4.72 13.59
N LYS A 170 8.45 -4.36 13.81
CA LYS A 170 7.91 -4.10 15.14
C LYS A 170 6.58 -4.82 15.29
N ASP A 171 6.39 -5.47 16.44
CA ASP A 171 5.08 -5.94 16.81
C ASP A 171 4.22 -4.74 17.21
N VAL A 172 3.19 -4.52 16.43
CA VAL A 172 2.16 -3.49 16.63
C VAL A 172 0.97 -4.12 17.33
N ALA A 173 1.21 -4.54 18.58
CA ALA A 173 0.19 -4.96 19.53
C ALA A 173 -0.54 -3.73 20.09
#